data_AF-A0A7K2JWA6-F1
#
_entry.id   AF-A0A7K2JWA6-F1
#
_cell.length_a   1.000
_cell.length_b   1.000
_cell.length_c   1.000
_cell.angle_alpha   90.00
_cell.angle_beta   90.00
_cell.angle_gamma   90.00
#
_symmetry.space_group_name_H-M   'P 1'
#
loop_
_entity.id
_entity.type
_entity.pdbx_description
1 polymer ?
#
loop_
_entity_poly.entity_id
_entity_poly.type
_entity_poly.pdbx_seq_one_letter_code
_entity_poly.pdbx_strand_id
1 'polypeptide(L)'
;LGLPGSRLLAAAGDAGLTGVPEAFADRAYTPEGTLVPRREADSVVTEEDAVVRRALAFAVDGAVEAVDGTTVAVAARSLCVHGDTPGAARIAARVREALAAAGVRVGAFA
;
A
#
# COMPACT_ATOMS: atom_id res chain seq x y z
N LEU A 1 -9.35 -9.24 2.72
CA LEU A 1 -8.29 -8.23 2.48
C LEU A 1 -7.15 -8.52 3.46
N GLY A 2 -5.89 -8.38 3.05
CA GLY A 2 -4.77 -8.60 3.97
C GLY A 2 -3.41 -8.31 3.33
N LEU A 3 -2.37 -8.20 4.16
CA LEU A 3 -1.00 -8.00 3.68
C LEU A 3 -0.56 -9.18 2.78
N PRO A 4 0.11 -8.93 1.63
CA PRO A 4 0.71 -9.99 0.82
C PRO A 4 1.55 -10.95 1.67
N GLY A 5 1.41 -12.25 1.41
CA GLY A 5 2.13 -13.29 2.17
C GLY A 5 1.64 -13.52 3.61
N SER A 6 0.61 -12.81 4.08
CA SER A 6 0.10 -12.99 5.45
C SER A 6 -0.58 -14.34 5.66
N ARG A 7 -0.51 -14.82 6.91
CA ARG A 7 -1.27 -16.01 7.36
C ARG A 7 -2.78 -15.86 7.16
N LEU A 8 -3.29 -14.63 7.20
CA LEU A 8 -4.69 -14.33 6.93
C LEU A 8 -5.08 -14.69 5.49
N LEU A 9 -4.27 -14.27 4.51
CA LEU A 9 -4.53 -14.60 3.10
C LEU A 9 -4.34 -16.09 2.82
N ALA A 10 -3.37 -16.73 3.47
CA ALA A 10 -3.19 -18.18 3.38
C ALA A 10 -4.43 -18.93 3.90
N ALA A 11 -4.89 -18.61 5.12
CA ALA A 11 -6.07 -19.23 5.71
C ALA A 11 -7.36 -18.96 4.91
N ALA A 12 -7.50 -17.77 4.31
CA ALA A 12 -8.61 -17.47 3.40
C ALA A 12 -8.58 -18.40 2.18
N GLY A 13 -7.40 -18.61 1.58
CA GLY A 13 -7.22 -19.55 0.47
C GLY A 13 -7.55 -20.99 0.86
N ASP A 14 -7.06 -21.45 2.01
CA ASP A 14 -7.34 -22.79 2.54
C ASP A 14 -8.84 -23.01 2.80
N ALA A 15 -9.58 -21.94 3.12
CA ALA A 15 -11.03 -21.94 3.30
C ALA A 15 -11.82 -21.74 1.99
N GLY A 16 -11.17 -21.64 0.83
CA GLY A 16 -11.83 -21.40 -0.47
C GLY A 16 -12.35 -19.97 -0.67
N LEU A 17 -11.91 -19.02 0.15
CA LEU A 17 -12.28 -17.61 0.06
C LEU A 17 -11.30 -16.84 -0.84
N THR A 18 -11.80 -15.84 -1.56
CA THR A 18 -10.93 -14.95 -2.35
C THR A 18 -10.21 -13.95 -1.44
N GLY A 19 -8.92 -14.17 -1.24
CA GLY A 19 -8.02 -13.19 -0.62
C GLY A 19 -7.70 -12.04 -1.56
N VAL A 20 -7.79 -10.80 -1.06
CA VAL A 20 -7.38 -9.59 -1.78
C VAL A 20 -6.13 -9.02 -1.08
N PRO A 21 -4.96 -9.04 -1.73
CA PRO A 21 -3.74 -8.45 -1.17
C PRO A 21 -3.81 -6.92 -1.15
N GLU A 22 -3.37 -6.32 -0.05
CA GLU A 22 -3.44 -4.88 0.21
C GLU A 22 -2.06 -4.28 0.46
N ALA A 23 -1.76 -3.16 -0.21
CA ALA A 23 -0.60 -2.32 0.05
C ALA A 23 -0.97 -1.09 0.89
N PHE A 24 0.02 -0.47 1.52
CA PHE A 24 -0.15 0.66 2.43
C PHE A 24 0.76 1.81 2.02
N ALA A 25 0.20 2.86 1.38
CA ALA A 25 0.97 3.96 0.80
C ALA A 25 1.79 4.75 1.84
N ASP A 26 1.25 4.86 3.05
CA ASP A 26 1.76 5.66 4.16
C ASP A 26 2.51 4.84 5.22
N ARG A 27 2.80 3.57 4.95
CA ARG A 27 3.58 2.71 5.86
C ARG A 27 4.94 2.41 5.25
N ALA A 28 5.97 2.43 6.09
CA ALA A 28 7.30 1.99 5.71
C ALA A 28 7.35 0.45 5.59
N TYR A 29 8.12 -0.03 4.62
CA TYR A 29 8.28 -1.46 4.34
C TYR A 29 9.66 -1.93 4.77
N THR A 30 9.75 -3.17 5.24
CA THR A 30 11.01 -3.87 5.46
C THR A 30 11.47 -4.53 4.14
N PRO A 31 12.75 -4.93 4.03
CA PRO A 31 13.26 -5.64 2.85
C PRO A 31 12.53 -6.95 2.56
N GLU A 32 11.92 -7.56 3.59
CA GLU A 32 11.12 -8.78 3.49
C GLU A 32 9.68 -8.51 2.97
N GLY A 33 9.34 -7.26 2.64
CA GLY A 33 8.01 -6.89 2.14
C GLY A 33 6.94 -6.81 3.21
N THR A 34 7.35 -6.81 4.49
CA THR A 34 6.44 -6.59 5.62
C THR A 34 6.40 -5.12 6.02
N LEU A 35 5.46 -4.74 6.88
CA LEU A 35 5.39 -3.37 7.37
C LEU A 35 6.29 -3.18 8.59
N VAL A 36 7.03 -2.07 8.62
CA VAL A 36 7.81 -1.66 9.80
C VAL A 36 6.87 -1.49 10.99
N PRO A 37 7.19 -2.03 12.19
CA PRO A 37 6.35 -1.88 13.37
C PRO A 37 6.08 -0.41 13.73
N ARG A 38 4.85 -0.08 14.11
CA ARG A 38 4.43 1.31 14.44
C ARG A 38 5.22 1.97 15.58
N ARG A 39 5.89 1.17 16.41
CA ARG A 39 6.71 1.67 17.54
C ARG A 39 8.11 2.11 17.12
N GLU A 40 8.53 1.78 15.90
CA GLU A 40 9.80 2.20 15.35
C GLU A 40 9.67 3.60 14.73
N ALA A 41 10.76 4.36 14.77
CA ALA A 41 10.87 5.64 14.07
C ALA A 41 10.61 5.45 12.57
N ASP A 42 10.05 6.48 11.94
CA ASP A 42 9.79 6.53 10.48
C ASP A 42 8.92 5.37 9.94
N SER A 43 8.21 4.66 10.82
CA SER A 43 7.29 3.57 10.46
C SER A 43 6.04 4.02 9.69
N VAL A 44 5.82 5.34 9.63
CA VAL A 44 4.74 6.03 8.93
C VAL A 44 5.34 7.12 8.05
N VAL A 45 4.91 7.17 6.79
CA VAL A 45 5.28 8.20 5.82
C VAL A 45 4.26 9.33 5.92
N THR A 46 4.72 10.50 6.37
CA THR A 46 3.85 11.67 6.61
C THR A 46 3.87 12.68 5.46
N GLU A 47 4.93 12.68 4.64
CA GLU A 47 5.04 13.57 3.49
C GLU A 47 4.08 13.14 2.37
N GLU A 48 3.13 14.01 2.04
CA GLU A 48 2.04 13.67 1.12
C GLU A 48 2.53 13.34 -0.27
N ASP A 49 3.54 14.07 -0.77
CA ASP A 49 4.15 13.81 -2.07
C ASP A 49 4.82 12.44 -2.08
N ALA A 50 5.37 11.99 -0.95
CA ALA A 50 5.90 10.64 -0.82
C ALA A 50 4.79 9.59 -0.87
N VAL A 51 3.67 9.81 -0.17
CA VAL A 51 2.51 8.91 -0.19
C VAL A 51 1.95 8.77 -1.62
N VAL A 52 1.80 9.86 -2.36
CA VAL A 52 1.32 9.85 -3.75
C VAL A 52 2.30 9.10 -4.68
N ARG A 53 3.61 9.36 -4.57
CA ARG A 53 4.62 8.63 -5.36
C ARG A 53 4.60 7.13 -5.06
N ARG A 54 4.47 6.75 -3.79
CA ARG A 54 4.39 5.34 -3.38
C ARG A 54 3.12 4.66 -3.90
N ALA A 55 1.98 5.36 -3.86
CA ALA A 55 0.74 4.86 -4.44
C ALA A 55 0.87 4.53 -5.94
N LEU A 56 1.56 5.39 -6.70
CA LEU A 56 1.88 5.13 -8.10
C LEU A 56 2.82 3.94 -8.26
N ALA A 57 3.89 3.85 -7.47
CA ALA A 57 4.83 2.74 -7.52
C ALA A 57 4.14 1.38 -7.28
N PHE A 58 3.23 1.31 -6.31
CA PHE A 58 2.43 0.10 -6.08
C PHE A 58 1.55 -0.24 -7.29
N ALA A 59 0.88 0.74 -7.88
CA ALA A 59 -0.12 0.51 -8.92
C ALA A 59 0.49 0.25 -10.31
N VAL A 60 1.63 0.86 -10.61
CA VAL A 60 2.29 0.81 -11.92
C VAL A 60 3.41 -0.22 -11.93
N ASP A 61 4.28 -0.18 -10.93
CA ASP A 61 5.51 -0.99 -10.89
C ASP A 61 5.32 -2.26 -10.06
N GLY A 62 4.28 -2.34 -9.22
CA GLY A 62 4.07 -3.46 -8.30
C GLY A 62 5.16 -3.56 -7.25
N ALA A 63 5.78 -2.44 -6.87
CA ALA A 63 6.92 -2.39 -5.97
C ALA A 63 6.97 -1.10 -5.15
N VAL A 64 7.82 -1.09 -4.12
CA VAL A 64 8.07 0.09 -3.28
C VAL A 64 9.48 0.05 -2.70
N GLU A 65 10.03 1.21 -2.37
CA GLU A 65 11.26 1.31 -1.59
C GLU A 65 11.01 0.99 -0.11
N ALA A 66 11.85 0.10 0.44
CA ALA A 66 11.93 -0.26 1.85
C ALA A 66 12.85 0.70 2.62
N VAL A 67 12.84 0.59 3.96
CA VAL A 67 13.60 1.49 4.85
C VAL A 67 15.12 1.47 4.68
N ASP A 68 15.67 0.43 4.06
CA ASP A 68 17.10 0.32 3.76
C ASP A 68 17.45 0.76 2.32
N GLY A 69 16.47 1.28 1.56
CA GLY A 69 16.61 1.69 0.17
C GLY A 69 16.45 0.54 -0.84
N THR A 70 16.22 -0.70 -0.40
CA THR A 70 15.94 -1.81 -1.32
C THR A 70 14.57 -1.65 -1.97
N THR A 71 14.46 -2.03 -3.25
CA THR A 71 13.16 -2.10 -3.93
C THR A 71 12.53 -3.46 -3.67
N VAL A 72 11.33 -3.46 -3.09
CA VAL A 72 10.61 -4.66 -2.71
C VAL A 72 9.36 -4.80 -3.57
N ALA A 73 9.20 -5.98 -4.18
CA ALA A 73 7.99 -6.32 -4.93
C ALA A 73 6.80 -6.49 -3.97
N VAL A 74 5.70 -5.82 -4.26
CA VAL A 74 4.46 -5.85 -3.47
C VAL A 74 3.29 -6.05 -4.43
N ALA A 75 2.92 -7.31 -4.62
CA ALA A 75 1.76 -7.69 -5.43
C ALA A 75 0.45 -7.37 -4.69
N ALA A 76 -0.05 -6.14 -4.85
CA ALA A 76 -1.28 -5.67 -4.24
C ALA A 76 -2.39 -5.46 -5.28
N ARG A 77 -3.64 -5.67 -4.85
CA ARG A 77 -4.87 -5.39 -5.63
C ARG A 77 -5.73 -4.30 -5.00
N SER A 78 -5.37 -3.88 -3.80
CA SER A 78 -5.99 -2.79 -3.04
C SER A 78 -4.90 -1.92 -2.44
N LEU A 79 -5.17 -0.62 -2.32
CA LEU A 79 -4.30 0.33 -1.65
C LEU A 79 -5.04 0.97 -0.47
N CYS A 80 -4.50 0.78 0.73
CA CYS A 80 -5.01 1.41 1.94
C CYS A 80 -4.58 2.88 1.97
N VAL A 81 -5.54 3.76 2.31
CA VAL A 81 -5.28 5.17 2.61
C VAL A 81 -5.94 5.46 3.95
N HIS A 82 -5.16 5.91 4.93
CA HIS A 82 -5.67 6.19 6.27
C HIS A 82 -6.49 7.48 6.31
N GLY A 83 -7.59 7.46 7.08
CA GLY A 83 -8.52 8.58 7.22
C GLY A 83 -8.30 9.47 8.45
N ASP A 84 -7.42 9.04 9.35
CA ASP A 84 -7.16 9.64 10.67
C ASP A 84 -5.94 10.57 10.70
N THR A 85 -5.24 10.74 9.56
CA THR A 85 -4.14 11.70 9.43
C THR A 85 -4.68 13.09 9.10
N PRO A 86 -4.15 14.18 9.69
CA PRO A 86 -4.44 15.53 9.25
C PRO A 86 -4.19 15.67 7.73
N GLY A 87 -5.20 16.10 6.97
CA GLY A 87 -5.11 16.17 5.51
C GLY A 87 -5.40 14.86 4.76
N ALA A 88 -5.81 13.78 5.44
CA ALA A 88 -6.11 12.47 4.83
C ALA A 88 -7.03 12.55 3.59
N ALA A 89 -8.11 13.33 3.66
CA ALA A 89 -9.02 13.50 2.52
C ALA A 89 -8.33 14.13 1.30
N ARG A 90 -7.42 15.09 1.53
CA ARG A 90 -6.62 15.72 0.48
C ARG A 90 -5.60 14.74 -0.10
N ILE A 91 -4.93 13.96 0.74
CA ILE A 91 -4.01 12.89 0.31
C ILE A 91 -4.76 11.87 -0.56
N ALA A 92 -5.92 11.39 -0.10
CA ALA A 92 -6.75 10.45 -0.84
C ALA A 92 -7.17 10.99 -2.22
N ALA A 93 -7.58 12.26 -2.29
CA ALA A 93 -7.91 12.93 -3.55
C ALA A 93 -6.70 12.97 -4.51
N ARG A 94 -5.53 13.40 -4.01
CA ARG A 94 -4.29 13.47 -4.81
C ARG A 94 -3.83 12.09 -5.29
N VAL A 95 -3.92 11.06 -4.46
CA VAL A 95 -3.63 9.67 -4.84
C VAL A 95 -4.54 9.24 -5.99
N ARG A 96 -5.86 9.49 -5.87
CA ARG A 96 -6.83 9.13 -6.91
C ARG A 96 -6.56 9.87 -8.23
N GLU A 97 -6.28 11.16 -8.17
CA GLU A 97 -5.93 11.99 -9.34
C GLU A 97 -4.66 11.48 -10.02
N ALA A 98 -3.61 11.20 -9.25
CA ALA A 98 -2.34 10.68 -9.77
C ALA A 98 -2.53 9.31 -10.45
N LEU A 99 -3.25 8.40 -9.82
CA LEU A 99 -3.57 7.09 -10.40
C LEU A 99 -4.34 7.23 -11.71
N ALA A 100 -5.36 8.10 -11.74
CA ALA A 100 -6.13 8.35 -12.95
C ALA A 100 -5.27 8.96 -14.08
N ALA A 101 -4.40 9.92 -13.75
CA ALA A 101 -3.46 10.52 -14.71
C ALA A 101 -2.45 9.50 -15.27
N ALA A 102 -2.08 8.49 -14.48
CA ALA A 102 -1.25 7.36 -14.91
C ALA A 102 -2.02 6.27 -15.68
N GLY A 103 -3.32 6.46 -15.95
CA GLY A 103 -4.16 5.49 -16.66
C GLY A 103 -4.62 4.30 -15.80
N VAL A 104 -4.41 4.36 -14.47
CA VAL A 104 -4.86 3.32 -13.54
C VAL A 104 -6.33 3.53 -13.20
N ARG A 105 -7.15 2.50 -13.47
CA ARG A 105 -8.57 2.51 -13.09
C ARG A 105 -8.71 2.17 -11.61
N VAL A 106 -9.24 3.11 -10.84
CA VAL A 106 -9.64 2.89 -9.44
C VAL A 106 -11.10 2.43 -9.41
N GLY A 107 -11.36 1.29 -8.78
CA GLY A 107 -12.70 0.73 -8.63
C GLY A 107 -12.74 -0.31 -7.51
N ALA A 108 -13.95 -0.72 -7.13
CA ALA A 108 -14.12 -1.82 -6.20
C ALA A 108 -13.52 -3.11 -6.80
N PHE A 109 -12.87 -3.92 -5.96
CA PHE A 109 -12.27 -5.19 -6.38
C PHE A 109 -13.29 -6.34 -6.47
N ALA A 110 -14.55 -6.08 -6.09
CA ALA A 110 -15.69 -6.99 -6.14
C ALA A 110 -16.98 -6.18 -6.42
#